data_AF-A0A945D9B7-F1
#
_entry.id   AF-A0A945D9B7-F1
#
_cell.length_a   1.000
_cell.length_b   1.000
_cell.length_c   1.000
_cell.angle_alpha   90.00
_cell.angle_beta   90.00
_cell.angle_gamma   90.00
#
_symmetry.space_group_name_H-M   'P 1'
#
loop_
_entity.id
_entity.type
_entity.pdbx_description
1 polymer ?
#
loop_
_entity_poly.entity_id
_entity_poly.type
_entity_poly.pdbx_seq_one_letter_code
_entity_poly.pdbx_strand_id
1 'polypeptide(L)'
;MEKPNSTIFCPKTTFSFFLAQIADFSKGILPGLIIFYYFESDYLLLVLIPLCLTAHNWSFLSRFKNQNNFIMINWGVYTYLNPVFFFLYPLTYFISALLTNSLLLAPLLNIFLFFIFIWFFNLNPLYFLLNLAILFIVLLASYPKLLKYLEQKTTILQSFLKR
;
A
#
# COMPACT_ATOMS: atom_id res chain seq x y z
N MET A 1 16.42 -22.51 -33.38
CA MET A 1 14.97 -22.25 -33.55
C MET A 1 14.55 -21.22 -32.51
N GLU A 2 14.54 -19.95 -32.90
CA GLU A 2 14.06 -18.86 -32.05
C GLU A 2 12.52 -18.89 -32.04
N LYS A 3 11.92 -18.91 -30.84
CA LYS A 3 10.47 -18.75 -30.71
C LYS A 3 10.12 -17.28 -30.94
N PRO A 4 9.14 -16.97 -31.80
CA PRO A 4 8.71 -15.59 -32.01
C PRO A 4 8.12 -15.02 -30.70
N ASN A 5 8.67 -13.90 -30.25
CA ASN A 5 8.08 -13.04 -29.23
C ASN A 5 6.82 -12.39 -29.79
N SER A 6 5.69 -13.09 -29.72
CA SER A 6 4.39 -12.47 -29.95
C SER A 6 3.98 -11.75 -28.66
N THR A 7 4.27 -10.45 -28.61
CA THR A 7 3.66 -9.50 -27.67
C THR A 7 2.19 -9.33 -28.03
N ILE A 8 1.38 -10.36 -27.78
CA ILE A 8 -0.07 -10.28 -27.87
C ILE A 8 -0.52 -9.40 -26.70
N PHE A 9 -0.76 -8.12 -26.97
CA PHE A 9 -1.48 -7.22 -26.08
C PHE A 9 -2.92 -7.76 -25.95
N CYS A 10 -3.15 -8.61 -24.95
CA CYS A 10 -4.44 -9.22 -24.70
C CYS A 10 -5.27 -8.24 -23.85
N PRO A 11 -6.32 -7.57 -24.38
CA PRO A 11 -7.13 -6.59 -23.63
C PRO A 11 -7.83 -7.17 -22.39
N LYS A 12 -7.84 -8.50 -22.22
CA LYS A 12 -8.24 -9.17 -20.98
C LYS A 12 -7.37 -8.81 -19.77
N THR A 13 -6.17 -8.26 -19.97
CA THR A 13 -5.24 -7.91 -18.89
C THR A 13 -5.61 -6.63 -18.16
N THR A 14 -6.13 -5.60 -18.86
CA THR A 14 -6.47 -4.30 -18.23
C THR A 14 -7.68 -4.42 -17.30
N PHE A 15 -8.73 -5.10 -17.73
CA PHE A 15 -9.90 -5.35 -16.89
C PHE A 15 -9.55 -6.21 -15.66
N SER A 16 -8.79 -7.27 -15.86
CA SER A 16 -8.30 -8.13 -14.75
C SER A 16 -7.46 -7.35 -13.75
N PHE A 17 -6.57 -6.46 -14.24
CA PHE A 17 -5.76 -5.61 -13.39
C PHE A 17 -6.60 -4.61 -12.58
N PHE A 18 -7.61 -4.00 -13.21
CA PHE A 18 -8.53 -3.10 -12.52
C PHE A 18 -9.31 -3.81 -11.41
N LEU A 19 -9.85 -5.01 -11.70
CA LEU A 19 -10.52 -5.84 -10.69
C LEU A 19 -9.57 -6.22 -9.54
N ALA A 20 -8.32 -6.55 -9.84
CA ALA A 20 -7.32 -6.86 -8.81
C ALA A 20 -7.06 -5.65 -7.90
N GLN A 21 -6.99 -4.44 -8.46
CA GLN A 21 -6.83 -3.21 -7.68
C GLN A 21 -8.02 -2.94 -6.75
N ILE A 22 -9.25 -3.12 -7.25
CA ILE A 22 -10.47 -2.97 -6.43
C ILE A 22 -10.46 -4.01 -5.31
N ALA A 23 -10.11 -5.25 -5.61
CA ALA A 23 -10.04 -6.31 -4.61
C ALA A 23 -9.01 -5.99 -3.52
N ASP A 24 -7.82 -5.51 -3.89
CA ASP A 24 -6.78 -5.11 -2.94
C ASP A 24 -7.19 -3.90 -2.08
N PHE A 25 -7.86 -2.91 -2.69
CA PHE A 25 -8.43 -1.78 -1.95
C PHE A 25 -9.50 -2.24 -0.95
N SER A 26 -10.38 -3.13 -1.39
CA SER A 26 -11.47 -3.69 -0.56
C SER A 26 -10.93 -4.45 0.64
N LYS A 27 -9.81 -5.19 0.51
CA LYS A 27 -9.13 -5.84 1.64
C LYS A 27 -8.70 -4.84 2.72
N GLY A 28 -8.37 -3.60 2.36
CA GLY A 28 -8.02 -2.55 3.31
C GLY A 28 -9.23 -1.99 4.07
N ILE A 29 -10.35 -1.79 3.38
CA ILE A 29 -11.57 -1.21 3.96
C ILE A 29 -12.37 -2.23 4.78
N LEU A 30 -12.54 -3.45 4.26
CA LEU A 30 -13.48 -4.43 4.80
C LEU A 30 -13.25 -4.77 6.28
N PRO A 31 -12.00 -5.00 6.76
CA PRO A 31 -11.76 -5.25 8.18
C PRO A 31 -12.27 -4.10 9.06
N GLY A 32 -12.06 -2.86 8.62
CA GLY A 32 -12.57 -1.68 9.31
C GLY A 32 -14.09 -1.68 9.38
N LEU A 33 -14.77 -1.86 8.24
CA LEU A 33 -16.24 -1.91 8.21
C LEU A 33 -16.80 -3.04 9.08
N ILE A 34 -16.19 -4.23 9.05
CA ILE A 34 -16.62 -5.36 9.87
C ILE A 34 -16.49 -5.02 11.37
N ILE A 35 -15.38 -4.42 11.79
CA ILE A 35 -15.20 -4.00 13.18
C ILE A 35 -16.25 -2.96 13.57
N PHE A 36 -16.46 -1.96 12.72
CA PHE A 36 -17.41 -0.88 12.96
C PHE A 36 -18.85 -1.39 13.15
N TYR A 37 -19.32 -2.28 12.27
CA TYR A 37 -20.71 -2.75 12.30
C TYR A 37 -20.98 -3.86 13.32
N TYR A 38 -19.97 -4.65 13.72
CA TYR A 38 -20.21 -5.87 14.52
C TYR A 38 -19.55 -5.90 15.89
N PHE A 39 -18.48 -5.13 16.12
CA PHE A 39 -17.68 -5.26 17.35
C PHE A 39 -17.57 -3.98 18.18
N GLU A 40 -17.92 -2.82 17.63
CA GLU A 40 -17.91 -1.51 18.32
C GLU A 40 -16.61 -1.20 19.10
N SER A 41 -15.47 -1.76 18.65
CA SER A 41 -14.20 -1.71 19.37
C SER A 41 -13.04 -1.32 18.47
N ASP A 42 -12.55 -0.10 18.65
CA ASP A 42 -11.40 0.45 17.92
C ASP A 42 -10.11 -0.35 18.15
N TYR A 43 -9.99 -1.06 19.28
CA TYR A 43 -8.80 -1.86 19.59
C TYR A 43 -8.60 -3.03 18.62
N LEU A 44 -9.68 -3.58 18.08
CA LEU A 44 -9.60 -4.65 17.08
C LEU A 44 -8.98 -4.17 15.76
N LEU A 45 -9.07 -2.87 15.46
CA LEU A 45 -8.42 -2.28 14.27
C LEU A 45 -6.90 -2.43 14.35
N LEU A 46 -6.32 -2.28 15.55
CA LEU A 46 -4.88 -2.41 15.80
C LEU A 46 -4.35 -3.81 15.53
N VAL A 47 -5.22 -4.82 15.53
CA VAL A 47 -4.84 -6.21 15.31
C VAL A 47 -5.18 -6.65 13.88
N LEU A 48 -6.42 -6.41 13.45
CA LEU A 48 -6.93 -6.94 12.19
C LEU A 48 -6.32 -6.25 10.96
N ILE A 49 -6.08 -4.93 11.00
CA ILE A 49 -5.50 -4.23 9.85
C ILE A 49 -4.03 -4.66 9.61
N PRO A 50 -3.14 -4.68 10.62
CA PRO A 50 -1.78 -5.20 10.45
C PRO A 50 -1.76 -6.67 10.02
N LEU A 51 -2.66 -7.51 10.54
CA LEU A 51 -2.80 -8.90 10.09
C LEU A 51 -3.22 -8.99 8.62
N CYS A 52 -4.16 -8.15 8.17
CA CYS A 52 -4.57 -8.13 6.77
C CYS A 52 -3.42 -7.70 5.85
N LEU A 53 -2.66 -6.67 6.24
CA LEU A 53 -1.50 -6.19 5.49
C LEU A 53 -0.38 -7.23 5.40
N THR A 54 -0.08 -7.90 6.50
CA THR A 54 0.91 -8.99 6.53
C THR A 54 0.44 -10.19 5.70
N ALA A 55 -0.83 -10.57 5.79
CA ALA A 55 -1.42 -11.66 4.99
C ALA A 55 -1.45 -11.34 3.49
N HIS A 56 -1.69 -10.08 3.10
CA HIS A 56 -1.58 -9.62 1.72
C HIS A 56 -0.14 -9.76 1.21
N ASN A 57 0.82 -9.34 2.04
CA ASN A 57 2.22 -9.35 1.64
C ASN A 57 2.81 -10.76 1.53
N TRP A 58 2.49 -11.62 2.49
CA TRP A 58 2.99 -12.98 2.62
C TRP A 58 1.84 -13.99 2.51
N SER A 59 1.05 -13.87 1.44
CA SER A 59 -0.07 -14.78 1.25
C SER A 59 0.41 -16.22 1.02
N PHE A 60 -0.25 -17.20 1.63
CA PHE A 60 -0.01 -18.61 1.34
C PHE A 60 -0.25 -18.94 -0.15
N LEU A 61 -1.24 -18.29 -0.76
CA LEU A 61 -1.60 -18.46 -2.17
C LEU A 61 -0.47 -18.04 -3.12
N SER A 62 0.30 -17.00 -2.77
CA SER A 62 1.50 -16.59 -3.52
C SER A 62 2.75 -17.37 -3.12
N ARG A 63 2.62 -18.46 -2.36
CA ARG A 63 3.74 -19.24 -1.77
C ARG A 63 4.68 -18.35 -0.96
N PHE A 64 4.12 -17.43 -0.17
CA PHE A 64 4.85 -16.46 0.64
C PHE A 64 5.79 -15.55 -0.16
N LYS A 65 5.57 -15.40 -1.48
CA LYS A 65 6.28 -14.41 -2.29
C LYS A 65 5.75 -13.02 -1.96
N ASN A 66 6.69 -12.15 -1.61
CA ASN A 66 6.50 -10.75 -1.20
C ASN A 66 5.75 -9.94 -2.28
N GLN A 67 4.50 -9.55 -2.00
CA GLN A 67 3.69 -8.73 -2.88
C GLN A 67 3.97 -7.25 -2.66
N ASN A 68 4.52 -6.59 -3.67
CA ASN A 68 5.07 -5.24 -3.47
C ASN A 68 4.05 -4.10 -3.60
N ASN A 69 2.77 -4.42 -3.80
CA ASN A 69 1.75 -3.41 -4.00
C ASN A 69 0.98 -3.15 -2.70
N PHE A 70 1.55 -2.29 -1.86
CA PHE A 70 0.91 -1.81 -0.62
C PHE A 70 -0.06 -0.66 -0.86
N ILE A 71 -0.01 -0.06 -2.05
CA ILE A 71 -0.67 1.22 -2.31
C ILE A 71 -2.18 1.09 -2.16
N MET A 72 -2.78 0.09 -2.82
CA MET A 72 -4.24 -0.06 -2.83
C MET A 72 -4.79 -0.47 -1.46
N ILE A 73 -4.14 -1.43 -0.78
CA ILE A 73 -4.60 -1.87 0.54
C ILE A 73 -4.45 -0.77 1.58
N ASN A 74 -3.34 -0.02 1.60
CA ASN A 74 -3.17 1.13 2.48
C ASN A 74 -4.18 2.24 2.16
N TRP A 75 -4.42 2.52 0.88
CA TRP A 75 -5.43 3.49 0.47
C TRP A 75 -6.81 3.13 1.03
N GLY A 76 -7.19 1.84 0.96
CA GLY A 76 -8.41 1.34 1.58
C GLY A 76 -8.43 1.56 3.10
N VAL A 77 -7.35 1.17 3.79
CA VAL A 77 -7.22 1.36 5.24
C VAL A 77 -7.42 2.83 5.64
N TYR A 78 -6.71 3.77 5.01
CA TYR A 78 -6.85 5.18 5.35
C TYR A 78 -8.23 5.74 4.97
N THR A 79 -8.81 5.30 3.86
CA THR A 79 -10.19 5.69 3.48
C THR A 79 -11.21 5.30 4.54
N TYR A 80 -11.03 4.14 5.17
CA TYR A 80 -11.85 3.74 6.31
C TYR A 80 -11.66 4.66 7.52
N LEU A 81 -10.42 5.01 7.87
CA LEU A 81 -10.13 5.88 9.02
C LEU A 81 -10.74 7.28 8.86
N ASN A 82 -10.72 7.83 7.64
CA ASN A 82 -11.43 9.05 7.30
C ASN A 82 -11.74 9.07 5.79
N PRO A 83 -13.01 9.26 5.38
CA PRO A 83 -13.38 9.29 3.96
C PRO A 83 -12.64 10.35 3.12
N VAL A 84 -12.21 11.46 3.75
CA VAL A 84 -11.41 12.51 3.07
C VAL A 84 -10.08 11.95 2.56
N PHE A 85 -9.54 10.92 3.22
CA PHE A 85 -8.32 10.25 2.80
C PHE A 85 -8.46 9.47 1.50
N PHE A 86 -9.68 9.22 1.01
CA PHE A 86 -9.89 8.68 -0.33
C PHE A 86 -9.23 9.55 -1.40
N PHE A 87 -9.32 10.88 -1.27
CA PHE A 87 -8.72 11.82 -2.22
C PHE A 87 -7.30 12.21 -1.83
N LEU A 88 -7.03 12.38 -0.52
CA LEU A 88 -5.72 12.81 -0.06
C LEU A 88 -4.64 11.76 -0.28
N TYR A 89 -4.93 10.47 -0.07
CA TYR A 89 -3.92 9.41 -0.16
C TYR A 89 -3.23 9.31 -1.54
N PRO A 90 -3.95 9.22 -2.68
CA PRO A 90 -3.28 9.17 -3.99
C PRO A 90 -2.54 10.47 -4.32
N LEU A 91 -3.07 11.62 -3.88
CA LEU A 91 -2.44 12.93 -4.09
C LEU A 91 -1.10 13.03 -3.33
N THR A 92 -1.10 12.68 -2.04
CA THR A 92 0.10 12.74 -1.19
C THR A 92 1.10 11.67 -1.57
N TYR A 93 0.63 10.51 -2.05
CA TYR A 93 1.50 9.50 -2.65
C TYR A 93 2.20 10.03 -3.91
N PHE A 94 1.47 10.70 -4.80
CA PHE A 94 2.05 11.29 -6.01
C PHE A 94 3.08 12.37 -5.68
N ILE A 95 2.76 13.28 -4.75
CA ILE A 95 3.70 14.29 -4.25
C ILE A 95 4.93 13.61 -3.63
N SER A 96 4.74 12.58 -2.82
CA SER A 96 5.84 11.83 -2.19
C SER A 96 6.74 11.16 -3.22
N ALA A 97 6.16 10.61 -4.29
CA ALA A 97 6.92 10.03 -5.39
C ALA A 97 7.78 11.06 -6.08
N LEU A 98 7.23 12.24 -6.39
CA LEU A 98 7.98 13.35 -6.99
C LEU A 98 9.12 13.82 -6.07
N LEU A 99 8.85 14.03 -4.78
CA LEU A 99 9.84 14.50 -3.81
C LEU A 99 10.99 13.51 -3.61
N THR A 100 10.68 12.22 -3.52
CA THR A 100 11.68 11.17 -3.31
C THR A 100 12.38 10.73 -4.59
N ASN A 101 11.90 11.17 -5.75
CA ASN A 101 12.29 10.64 -7.04
C ASN A 101 12.32 9.09 -7.06
N SER A 102 11.34 8.44 -6.41
CA SER A 102 11.25 6.97 -6.35
C SER A 102 9.85 6.47 -5.95
N LEU A 103 9.23 5.64 -6.79
CA LEU A 103 7.98 4.94 -6.46
C LEU A 103 8.11 3.95 -5.29
N LEU A 104 9.35 3.53 -4.98
CA LEU A 104 9.65 2.59 -3.90
C LEU A 104 9.76 3.30 -2.54
N LEU A 105 10.26 4.54 -2.51
CA LEU A 105 10.36 5.34 -1.28
C LEU A 105 9.09 6.15 -1.01
N ALA A 106 8.31 6.46 -2.05
CA ALA A 106 7.06 7.20 -1.94
C ALA A 106 6.09 6.67 -0.86
N PRO A 107 5.84 5.34 -0.73
CA PRO A 107 4.94 4.82 0.31
C PRO A 107 5.42 5.14 1.72
N LEU A 108 6.73 5.07 1.97
CA LEU A 108 7.29 5.35 3.30
C LEU A 108 7.07 6.82 3.67
N LEU A 109 7.43 7.74 2.76
CA LEU A 109 7.20 9.16 2.98
C LEU A 109 5.70 9.47 3.11
N ASN A 110 4.86 8.82 2.33
CA ASN A 110 3.42 8.99 2.42
C ASN A 110 2.89 8.57 3.80
N ILE A 111 3.32 7.42 4.35
CA ILE A 111 2.92 6.99 5.70
C ILE A 111 3.38 8.00 6.77
N PHE A 112 4.56 8.61 6.61
CA PHE A 112 5.01 9.72 7.47
C PHE A 112 4.09 10.94 7.39
N LEU A 113 3.65 11.35 6.19
CA LEU A 113 2.68 12.45 6.03
C LEU A 113 1.35 12.14 6.74
N PHE A 114 0.94 10.87 6.77
CA PHE A 114 -0.28 10.47 7.47
C PHE A 114 -0.17 10.58 9.00
N PHE A 115 1.02 10.59 9.61
CA PHE A 115 1.14 11.01 11.02
C PHE A 115 0.67 12.44 11.21
N ILE A 116 1.07 13.34 10.30
CA ILE A 116 0.70 14.75 10.33
C ILE A 116 -0.81 14.90 10.13
N PHE A 117 -1.41 14.13 9.20
CA PHE A 117 -2.86 14.19 8.99
C PHE A 117 -3.66 13.62 10.16
N ILE A 118 -3.25 12.50 10.76
CA ILE A 118 -3.92 11.96 11.96
C ILE A 118 -3.95 13.03 13.06
N TRP A 119 -2.84 13.74 13.26
CA TRP A 119 -2.76 14.87 14.19
C TRP A 119 -3.67 16.03 13.77
N PHE A 120 -3.57 16.50 12.53
CA PHE A 120 -4.28 17.69 12.02
C PHE A 120 -5.80 17.51 12.01
N PHE A 121 -6.29 16.31 11.71
CA PHE A 121 -7.72 15.99 11.73
C PHE A 121 -8.24 15.56 13.11
N ASN A 122 -7.41 15.66 14.17
CA ASN A 122 -7.75 15.25 15.54
C ASN A 122 -8.37 13.84 15.61
N LEU A 123 -7.82 12.89 14.85
CA LEU A 123 -8.33 11.51 14.85
C LEU A 123 -7.95 10.79 16.16
N ASN A 124 -8.60 9.66 16.42
CA ASN A 124 -8.33 8.84 17.60
C ASN A 124 -6.82 8.53 17.72
N PRO A 125 -6.17 8.82 18.86
CA PRO A 125 -4.73 8.58 19.05
C PRO A 125 -4.28 7.14 18.79
N LEU A 126 -5.18 6.15 18.93
CA LEU A 126 -4.87 4.76 18.58
C LEU A 126 -4.44 4.61 17.11
N TYR A 127 -4.90 5.48 16.22
CA TYR A 127 -4.52 5.43 14.81
C TYR A 127 -3.05 5.78 14.57
N PHE A 128 -2.37 6.46 15.52
CA PHE A 128 -0.91 6.59 15.47
C PHE A 128 -0.20 5.24 15.63
N LEU A 129 -0.67 4.40 16.56
CA LEU A 129 -0.12 3.06 16.78
C LEU A 129 -0.39 2.18 15.54
N LEU A 130 -1.58 2.29 14.96
CA LEU A 130 -1.90 1.63 13.70
C LEU A 130 -0.93 2.09 12.59
N ASN A 131 -0.73 3.40 12.45
CA ASN A 131 0.14 3.96 11.42
C ASN A 131 1.61 3.52 11.59
N LEU A 132 2.09 3.40 12.84
CA LEU A 132 3.41 2.84 13.15
C LEU A 132 3.50 1.36 12.74
N ALA A 133 2.47 0.56 13.00
CA ALA A 133 2.43 -0.84 12.60
C ALA A 133 2.48 -0.98 11.07
N ILE A 134 1.70 -0.16 10.34
CA ILE A 134 1.71 -0.11 8.88
C ILE A 134 3.12 0.26 8.37
N LEU A 135 3.72 1.32 8.93
CA LEU A 135 5.08 1.75 8.58
C LEU A 135 6.08 0.61 8.73
N PHE A 136 6.04 -0.08 9.88
CA PHE A 136 6.94 -1.18 10.18
C PHE A 136 6.79 -2.35 9.18
N ILE A 137 5.56 -2.75 8.86
CA ILE A 137 5.29 -3.81 7.88
C ILE A 137 5.79 -3.42 6.49
N VAL A 138 5.48 -2.21 6.03
CA VAL A 138 5.89 -1.71 4.71
C VAL A 138 7.42 -1.61 4.62
N LEU A 139 8.08 -1.17 5.70
CA LEU A 139 9.53 -1.09 5.77
C LEU A 139 10.17 -2.47 5.71
N LEU A 140 9.72 -3.43 6.52
CA LEU A 140 10.22 -4.81 6.49
C LEU A 140 10.07 -5.45 5.11
N ALA A 141 8.90 -5.28 4.49
CA ALA A 141 8.63 -5.85 3.18
C ALA A 141 9.47 -5.20 2.07
N SER A 142 9.75 -3.90 2.18
CA SER A 142 10.49 -3.13 1.18
C SER A 142 12.00 -3.15 1.40
N TYR A 143 12.47 -3.51 2.60
CA TYR A 143 13.86 -3.46 3.03
C TYR A 143 14.89 -4.01 2.02
N PRO A 144 14.77 -5.25 1.50
CA PRO A 144 15.78 -5.80 0.60
C PRO A 144 15.90 -5.02 -0.72
N LYS A 145 14.82 -4.38 -1.17
CA LYS A 145 14.83 -3.53 -2.36
C LYS A 145 15.34 -2.14 -2.06
N LEU A 146 15.03 -1.63 -0.87
CA LEU A 146 15.50 -0.34 -0.40
C LEU A 146 17.03 -0.33 -0.28
N LEU A 147 17.63 -1.41 0.24
CA LEU A 147 19.09 -1.58 0.25
C LEU A 147 19.70 -1.50 -1.16
N LYS A 148 19.19 -2.31 -2.09
CA LYS A 148 19.63 -2.30 -3.50
C LYS A 148 19.44 -0.93 -4.17
N TYR A 149 18.35 -0.24 -3.83
CA TYR A 149 18.07 1.09 -4.34
C TYR A 149 19.10 2.11 -3.86
N LEU A 150 19.45 2.08 -2.57
CA LEU A 150 20.46 2.95 -1.98
C LEU A 150 21.85 2.72 -2.58
N GLU A 151 22.18 1.48 -2.93
CA GLU A 151 23.43 1.13 -3.61
C GLU A 151 23.48 1.65 -5.06
N GLN A 152 22.36 1.63 -5.78
CA GLN A 152 22.33 1.89 -7.24
C GLN A 152 21.88 3.31 -7.63
N LYS A 153 21.41 4.15 -6.70
CA LYS A 153 20.88 5.52 -6.95
C LYS A 153 19.92 5.61 -8.15
N THR A 154 18.97 4.68 -8.27
CA THR A 154 18.02 4.69 -9.39
C THR A 154 17.01 5.85 -9.29
N THR A 155 16.67 6.50 -10.41
CA THR A 155 15.70 7.62 -10.46
C THR A 155 14.28 7.15 -10.83
N ILE A 156 13.24 8.01 -10.71
CA ILE A 156 11.86 7.70 -11.18
C ILE A 156 11.89 7.19 -12.61
N LEU A 157 12.60 7.89 -13.49
CA LEU A 157 12.63 7.61 -14.92
C LEU A 157 13.17 6.19 -15.19
N GLN A 158 14.23 5.80 -14.46
CA GLN A 158 14.78 4.44 -14.53
C GLN A 158 13.85 3.39 -13.91
N SER A 159 13.05 3.75 -12.91
CA SER A 159 12.08 2.83 -12.28
C SER A 159 10.90 2.50 -13.20
N PHE A 160 10.51 3.42 -14.09
CA PHE A 160 9.52 3.18 -15.13
C PHE A 160 10.09 2.35 -16.29
N LEU A 161 11.36 2.54 -16.65
CA LEU A 161 12.02 1.82 -17.75
C LEU A 161 12.38 0.36 -17.43
N LYS A 162 12.46 -0.02 -16.15
CA LYS A 162 12.81 -1.39 -15.70
C LYS A 162 11.60 -2.28 -15.42
N ARG A 163 10.37 -1.80 -15.58
CA ARG A 163 9.13 -2.60 -15.49
C ARG A 163 8.70 -3.08 -16.86
#